data_AF-A0A1F9XZE6-F1
#
_entry.id   AF-A0A1F9XZE6-F1
#
_cell.length_a   1.000
_cell.length_b   1.000
_cell.length_c   1.000
_cell.angle_alpha   90.00
_cell.angle_beta   90.00
_cell.angle_gamma   90.00
#
_symmetry.space_group_name_H-M   'P 1'
#
loop_
_entity.id
_entity.type
_entity.pdbx_description
1 polymer ?
#
loop_
_entity_poly.entity_id
_entity_poly.type
_entity_poly.pdbx_seq_one_letter_code
_entity_poly.pdbx_strand_id
1 'polypeptide(L)'
;MDNENIVTLQLQFTRRKAFLLLTFFFICWHPGFLGSETLTLTTYYPAPYGGYASLLTTGQTLLARDGGNVGIGTPSPGYKLTVRGGIGGNYGLTPNYTTWASYSVGDGGAAVYNDANAYKTLMLVGNNSAGGVRKVGVWDDFTVNGNSYVSGSMTVNGNLSVNGVITGMCQLRPYAQTGTTSCLRADERVITWYGDGNPDSGMLLRAVGLDITNAQAWRMVGLAADRAGNMLCCRIQ
;
A
#
# COMPACT_ATOMS: atom_id res chain seq x y z
N MET A 1 -74.03 40.82 60.50
CA MET A 1 -74.30 41.83 59.45
C MET A 1 -73.55 43.05 59.91
N ASP A 2 -72.27 43.12 59.52
CA ASP A 2 -71.32 44.06 60.06
C ASP A 2 -71.39 45.37 59.27
N ASN A 3 -71.48 46.49 59.99
CA ASN A 3 -71.50 47.83 59.42
C ASN A 3 -70.11 48.18 58.88
N GLU A 4 -69.91 48.08 57.56
CA GLU A 4 -68.73 48.65 56.91
C GLU A 4 -68.86 50.18 56.80
N ASN A 5 -67.95 50.90 57.45
CA ASN A 5 -67.80 52.35 57.29
C ASN A 5 -67.15 52.63 55.93
N ILE A 6 -67.95 53.02 54.94
CA ILE A 6 -67.46 53.45 53.63
C ILE A 6 -66.97 54.89 53.74
N VAL A 7 -65.65 55.09 53.66
CA VAL A 7 -65.05 56.42 53.53
C VAL A 7 -64.90 56.74 52.04
N THR A 8 -65.65 57.75 51.57
CA THR A 8 -65.59 58.18 50.17
C THR A 8 -64.64 59.37 50.05
N LEU A 9 -63.47 59.17 49.44
CA LEU A 9 -62.51 60.24 49.16
C LEU A 9 -62.74 60.79 47.75
N GLN A 10 -63.30 62.00 47.66
CA GLN A 10 -63.41 62.73 46.39
C GLN A 10 -62.16 63.57 46.16
N LEU A 11 -61.32 63.14 45.22
CA LEU A 11 -60.12 63.85 44.82
C LEU A 11 -60.42 64.74 43.59
N GLN A 12 -60.44 66.06 43.78
CA GLN A 12 -60.56 67.03 42.69
C GLN A 12 -59.17 67.58 42.32
N PHE A 13 -58.68 67.22 41.14
CA PHE A 13 -57.41 67.74 40.62
C PHE A 13 -57.65 68.78 39.53
N THR A 14 -56.92 69.90 39.59
CA THR A 14 -56.86 70.84 38.46
C THR A 14 -55.97 70.28 37.35
N ARG A 15 -56.25 70.62 36.09
CA ARG A 15 -55.53 70.09 34.91
C ARG A 15 -54.00 70.20 35.02
N ARG A 16 -53.48 71.28 35.63
CA ARG A 16 -52.04 71.47 35.87
C ARG A 16 -51.47 70.51 36.92
N LYS A 17 -52.19 70.26 38.02
CA LYS A 17 -51.78 69.33 39.07
C LYS A 17 -51.86 67.88 38.60
N ALA A 18 -52.89 67.54 37.82
CA ALA A 18 -53.02 66.23 37.18
C ALA A 18 -51.87 65.96 36.21
N PHE A 19 -51.49 66.96 35.40
CA PHE A 19 -50.36 66.83 34.48
C PHE A 19 -49.04 66.63 35.22
N LEU A 20 -48.79 67.38 36.29
CA LEU A 20 -47.58 67.22 37.12
C LEU A 20 -47.50 65.86 37.80
N LEU A 21 -48.62 65.36 38.34
CA LEU A 21 -48.69 64.03 38.93
C LEU A 21 -48.48 62.92 37.88
N LEU A 22 -49.02 63.08 36.67
CA LEU A 22 -48.81 62.16 35.57
C LEU A 22 -47.33 62.14 35.13
N THR A 23 -46.70 63.31 35.00
CA THR A 23 -45.27 63.38 34.67
C THR A 23 -44.41 62.77 35.78
N PHE A 24 -44.76 62.99 37.05
CA PHE A 24 -44.02 62.39 38.17
C PHE A 24 -44.19 60.87 38.21
N PHE A 25 -45.40 60.38 37.91
CA PHE A 25 -45.68 58.97 37.74
C PHE A 25 -44.82 58.36 36.63
N PHE A 26 -44.74 58.97 35.44
CA PHE A 26 -43.91 58.45 34.36
C PHE A 26 -42.39 58.56 34.61
N ILE A 27 -41.94 59.52 35.44
CA ILE A 27 -40.53 59.66 35.81
C ILE A 27 -40.13 58.67 36.91
N CYS A 28 -41.02 58.39 37.87
CA CYS A 28 -40.75 57.47 38.97
C CYS A 28 -41.15 56.02 38.66
N TRP A 29 -41.96 55.79 37.62
CA TRP A 29 -42.30 54.45 37.16
C TRP A 29 -41.16 53.91 36.28
N HIS A 30 -40.25 53.17 36.91
CA HIS A 30 -39.44 52.21 36.18
C HIS A 30 -40.28 50.93 36.02
N PRO A 31 -40.52 50.41 34.81
CA PRO A 31 -41.09 49.06 34.70
C PRO A 31 -40.14 48.11 35.43
N GLY A 32 -40.65 47.35 36.41
CA GLY A 32 -39.91 46.21 36.95
C GLY A 32 -39.54 45.25 35.82
N PHE A 33 -38.48 44.46 36.00
CA PHE A 33 -37.98 43.50 35.00
C PHE A 33 -39.16 42.65 34.48
N LEU A 34 -39.67 42.97 33.30
CA LEU A 34 -40.61 42.12 32.58
C LEU A 34 -39.76 40.92 32.15
N GLY A 35 -39.96 39.80 32.83
CA GLY A 35 -39.12 38.61 32.73
C GLY A 35 -38.72 38.35 31.29
N SER A 36 -37.40 38.36 31.03
CA SER A 36 -36.88 37.85 29.77
C SER A 36 -37.28 36.39 29.67
N GLU A 37 -38.30 36.11 28.87
CA GLU A 37 -38.59 34.76 28.45
C GLU A 37 -37.43 34.33 27.57
N THR A 38 -36.56 33.47 28.11
CA THR A 38 -35.53 32.84 27.31
C THR A 38 -36.24 31.85 26.39
N LEU A 39 -36.58 32.27 25.17
CA LEU A 39 -37.12 31.38 24.14
C LEU A 39 -36.02 30.38 23.76
N THR A 40 -35.98 29.27 24.49
CA THR A 40 -35.12 28.13 24.16
C THR A 40 -35.79 27.35 23.05
N LEU A 41 -35.46 27.71 21.81
CA LEU A 41 -35.83 26.91 20.65
C LEU A 41 -35.02 25.61 20.68
N THR A 42 -35.56 24.58 21.34
CA THR A 42 -35.00 23.23 21.22
C THR A 42 -35.50 22.63 19.92
N THR A 43 -34.63 22.56 18.91
CA THR A 43 -34.90 21.81 17.67
C THR A 43 -34.75 20.30 17.97
N TYR A 44 -35.67 19.75 18.77
CA TYR A 44 -35.77 18.32 18.98
C TYR A 44 -36.39 17.68 17.74
N TYR A 45 -35.55 17.26 16.79
CA TYR A 45 -35.96 16.47 15.63
C TYR A 45 -35.54 15.00 15.86
N PRO A 46 -36.39 14.16 16.47
CA PRO A 46 -36.13 12.73 16.57
C PRO A 46 -36.40 12.12 15.20
N ALA A 47 -35.35 11.79 14.46
CA ALA A 47 -35.50 11.11 13.18
C ALA A 47 -35.45 9.58 13.38
N PRO A 48 -36.58 8.85 13.35
CA PRO A 48 -36.51 7.45 12.96
C PRO A 48 -36.32 7.45 11.43
N TYR A 49 -35.08 7.27 10.99
CA TYR A 49 -34.70 7.10 9.57
C TYR A 49 -35.04 8.28 8.65
N GLY A 50 -34.32 9.40 8.82
CA GLY A 50 -34.32 10.50 7.84
C GLY A 50 -33.54 10.12 6.58
N GLY A 51 -34.20 10.03 5.42
CA GLY A 51 -33.56 9.93 4.11
C GLY A 51 -32.97 11.28 3.71
N TYR A 52 -31.74 11.56 4.13
CA TYR A 52 -31.03 12.78 3.74
C TYR A 52 -30.46 12.65 2.32
N ALA A 53 -30.84 13.56 1.42
CA ALA A 53 -30.28 13.62 0.07
C ALA A 53 -28.86 14.21 0.06
N SER A 54 -28.52 15.05 1.03
CA SER A 54 -27.17 15.58 1.25
C SER A 54 -26.89 15.75 2.74
N LEU A 55 -25.64 15.49 3.12
CA LEU A 55 -25.13 15.73 4.48
C LEU A 55 -24.05 16.81 4.37
N LEU A 56 -24.33 17.99 4.91
CA LEU A 56 -23.32 19.05 5.09
C LEU A 56 -22.89 19.06 6.55
N THR A 57 -21.61 18.76 6.80
CA THR A 57 -21.06 18.75 8.16
C THR A 57 -20.00 19.83 8.28
N THR A 58 -20.00 20.58 9.39
CA THR A 58 -19.00 21.63 9.67
C THR A 58 -17.71 21.08 10.30
N GLY A 59 -17.64 19.77 10.57
CA GLY A 59 -16.51 19.10 11.22
C GLY A 59 -16.33 17.66 10.75
N GLN A 60 -15.86 16.78 11.65
CA GLN A 60 -15.68 15.35 11.33
C GLN A 60 -17.02 14.66 11.08
N THR A 61 -17.16 13.99 9.93
CA THR A 61 -18.25 13.05 9.68
C THR A 61 -17.82 11.66 10.12
N LEU A 62 -18.55 11.03 11.05
CA LEU A 62 -18.32 9.65 11.47
C LEU A 62 -19.51 8.78 11.03
N LEU A 63 -19.26 7.89 10.07
CA LEU A 63 -20.25 6.94 9.56
C LEU A 63 -20.06 5.58 10.22
N ALA A 64 -21.15 4.86 10.51
CA ALA A 64 -21.15 3.51 11.10
C ALA A 64 -20.42 3.38 12.45
N ARG A 65 -20.74 4.26 13.43
CA ARG A 65 -20.12 4.28 14.77
C ARG A 65 -20.34 3.01 15.60
N ASP A 66 -21.58 2.51 15.66
CA ASP A 66 -21.98 1.44 16.59
C ASP A 66 -22.04 0.05 15.94
N GLY A 67 -21.49 -0.09 14.72
CA GLY A 67 -21.56 -1.30 13.92
C GLY A 67 -21.99 -1.02 12.48
N GLY A 68 -22.05 -2.10 11.66
CA GLY A 68 -22.35 -2.00 10.24
C GLY A 68 -21.13 -1.75 9.34
N ASN A 69 -21.40 -1.58 8.05
CA ASN A 69 -20.43 -1.38 6.98
C ASN A 69 -20.86 -0.17 6.15
N VAL A 70 -19.92 0.61 5.64
CA VAL A 70 -20.20 1.74 4.73
C VAL A 70 -20.09 1.25 3.30
N GLY A 71 -21.20 1.34 2.56
CA GLY A 71 -21.26 1.08 1.12
C GLY A 71 -21.34 2.38 0.33
N ILE A 72 -20.39 2.62 -0.57
CA ILE A 72 -20.45 3.71 -1.55
C ILE A 72 -20.74 3.07 -2.91
N GLY A 73 -21.88 3.42 -3.52
CA GLY A 73 -22.32 2.80 -4.78
C GLY A 73 -22.80 1.35 -4.65
N THR A 74 -22.97 0.83 -3.43
CA THR A 74 -23.50 -0.52 -3.17
C THR A 74 -24.34 -0.56 -1.88
N PRO A 75 -25.54 -1.17 -1.90
CA PRO A 75 -26.36 -1.36 -0.71
C PRO A 75 -25.94 -2.56 0.14
N SER A 76 -25.08 -3.44 -0.39
CA SER A 76 -24.66 -4.69 0.27
C SER A 76 -23.13 -4.76 0.40
N PRO A 77 -22.54 -3.97 1.32
CA PRO A 77 -21.10 -3.95 1.54
C PRO A 77 -20.59 -5.24 2.22
N GLY A 78 -19.67 -5.95 1.58
CA GLY A 78 -19.05 -7.19 2.10
C GLY A 78 -17.90 -6.95 3.08
N TYR A 79 -17.33 -5.75 3.09
CA TYR A 79 -16.29 -5.32 4.03
C TYR A 79 -16.71 -4.03 4.75
N LYS A 80 -15.99 -3.68 5.82
CA LYS A 80 -16.22 -2.46 6.62
C LYS A 80 -16.38 -1.19 5.79
N LEU A 81 -15.57 -1.07 4.74
CA LEU A 81 -15.75 -0.12 3.67
C LEU A 81 -15.79 -0.86 2.33
N THR A 82 -16.86 -0.70 1.57
CA THR A 82 -16.96 -1.21 0.20
C THR A 82 -17.31 -0.08 -0.74
N VAL A 83 -16.48 0.15 -1.75
CA VAL A 83 -16.70 1.19 -2.77
C VAL A 83 -16.86 0.52 -4.12
N ARG A 84 -18.05 0.64 -4.71
CA ARG A 84 -18.33 0.17 -6.08
C ARG A 84 -18.18 1.35 -7.04
N GLY A 85 -17.32 1.20 -8.04
CA GLY A 85 -17.03 2.26 -9.02
C GLY A 85 -15.68 2.97 -8.82
N GLY A 86 -14.86 2.49 -7.87
CA GLY A 86 -13.51 3.02 -7.63
C GLY A 86 -13.46 4.16 -6.62
N ILE A 87 -12.24 4.48 -6.18
CA ILE A 87 -11.96 5.57 -5.23
C ILE A 87 -11.22 6.65 -6.02
N GLY A 88 -11.88 7.78 -6.24
CA GLY A 88 -11.27 8.97 -6.83
C GLY A 88 -10.73 9.89 -5.75
N GLY A 89 -9.46 10.28 -5.86
CA GLY A 89 -8.82 11.23 -4.95
C GLY A 89 -7.57 11.84 -5.58
N ASN A 90 -7.11 12.97 -5.03
CA ASN A 90 -5.87 13.61 -5.47
C ASN A 90 -4.61 12.79 -5.14
N TYR A 91 -4.74 11.82 -4.24
CA TYR A 91 -3.69 10.88 -3.87
C TYR A 91 -4.13 9.46 -4.26
N GLY A 92 -3.16 8.63 -4.64
CA GLY A 92 -3.38 7.19 -4.82
C GLY A 92 -3.73 6.50 -3.50
N LEU A 93 -4.13 5.22 -3.57
CA LEU A 93 -4.33 4.41 -2.38
C LEU A 93 -2.98 4.21 -1.68
N THR A 94 -2.78 4.90 -0.56
CA THR A 94 -1.58 4.78 0.28
C THR A 94 -1.81 3.67 1.31
N PRO A 95 -1.13 2.52 1.20
CA PRO A 95 -1.25 1.48 2.21
C PRO A 95 -0.73 2.00 3.55
N ASN A 96 -1.41 1.64 4.64
CA ASN A 96 -1.03 2.07 5.98
C ASN A 96 0.39 1.61 6.33
N TYR A 97 1.14 2.50 6.98
CA TYR A 97 2.45 2.20 7.53
C TYR A 97 2.29 1.37 8.80
N THR A 98 2.51 0.07 8.70
CA THR A 98 2.24 -0.88 9.79
C THR A 98 3.23 -2.03 9.82
N THR A 99 3.18 -2.84 10.86
CA THR A 99 4.00 -4.06 10.97
C THR A 99 3.56 -5.13 10.00
N TRP A 100 4.51 -5.93 9.52
CA TRP A 100 4.27 -7.17 8.78
C TRP A 100 3.11 -8.01 9.35
N ALA A 101 2.30 -8.59 8.47
CA ALA A 101 1.18 -9.49 8.75
C ALA A 101 -0.08 -8.88 9.43
N SER A 102 -0.15 -7.57 9.64
CA SER A 102 -1.28 -6.92 10.36
C SER A 102 -2.64 -7.02 9.66
N TYR A 103 -2.69 -7.36 8.37
CA TYR A 103 -3.94 -7.43 7.57
C TYR A 103 -4.22 -8.84 7.02
N SER A 104 -3.79 -9.88 7.73
CA SER A 104 -3.91 -11.30 7.37
C SER A 104 -3.02 -11.74 6.20
N VAL A 105 -2.07 -12.63 6.50
CA VAL A 105 -1.21 -13.30 5.52
C VAL A 105 -1.46 -14.80 5.61
N GLY A 106 -1.86 -15.45 4.52
CA GLY A 106 -2.27 -16.86 4.54
C GLY A 106 -3.23 -17.23 3.41
N ASP A 107 -3.94 -18.34 3.55
CA ASP A 107 -4.85 -18.85 2.52
C ASP A 107 -5.88 -17.80 2.14
N GLY A 108 -5.84 -17.35 0.87
CA GLY A 108 -6.70 -16.27 0.36
C GLY A 108 -6.29 -14.85 0.76
N GLY A 109 -5.28 -14.65 1.61
CA GLY A 109 -4.76 -13.34 1.98
C GLY A 109 -3.66 -12.85 1.02
N ALA A 110 -3.97 -11.85 0.20
CA ALA A 110 -3.02 -11.13 -0.64
C ALA A 110 -3.17 -9.62 -0.42
N ALA A 111 -2.08 -8.85 -0.59
CA ALA A 111 -2.12 -7.42 -0.31
C ALA A 111 -0.88 -6.63 -0.75
N VAL A 112 -1.05 -5.31 -0.71
CA VAL A 112 -0.01 -4.29 -0.90
C VAL A 112 0.22 -3.58 0.44
N TYR A 113 1.46 -3.56 0.93
CA TYR A 113 1.79 -3.02 2.25
C TYR A 113 3.00 -2.10 2.24
N ASN A 114 3.01 -1.13 3.14
CA ASN A 114 4.21 -0.35 3.47
C ASN A 114 4.70 -0.78 4.86
N ASP A 115 5.67 -1.71 4.91
CA ASP A 115 6.14 -2.28 6.17
C ASP A 115 6.96 -1.25 6.97
N ALA A 116 6.69 -1.16 8.27
CA ALA A 116 7.31 -0.19 9.18
C ALA A 116 8.45 -0.74 10.04
N ASN A 117 8.75 -2.04 9.95
CA ASN A 117 9.58 -2.70 10.94
C ASN A 117 10.67 -3.58 10.33
N ALA A 118 10.33 -4.79 9.88
CA ALA A 118 11.32 -5.79 9.50
C ALA A 118 11.92 -5.54 8.11
N TYR A 119 11.08 -5.16 7.14
CA TYR A 119 11.45 -5.01 5.73
C TYR A 119 11.56 -3.55 5.31
N LYS A 120 10.82 -2.64 5.96
CA LYS A 120 10.92 -1.18 5.76
C LYS A 120 10.78 -0.75 4.29
N THR A 121 9.87 -1.39 3.56
CA THR A 121 9.66 -1.19 2.12
C THR A 121 8.21 -1.42 1.72
N LEU A 122 7.84 -0.98 0.51
CA LEU A 122 6.60 -1.41 -0.13
C LEU A 122 6.72 -2.89 -0.52
N MET A 123 5.75 -3.69 -0.11
CA MET A 123 5.70 -5.12 -0.34
C MET A 123 4.44 -5.50 -1.12
N LEU A 124 4.61 -6.38 -2.10
CA LEU A 124 3.53 -7.11 -2.76
C LEU A 124 3.51 -8.54 -2.23
N VAL A 125 2.41 -8.93 -1.58
CA VAL A 125 2.29 -10.23 -0.92
C VAL A 125 1.21 -11.04 -1.61
N GLY A 126 1.61 -12.17 -2.18
CA GLY A 126 0.69 -13.14 -2.77
C GLY A 126 -0.04 -13.97 -1.73
N ASN A 127 -1.11 -14.65 -2.14
CA ASN A 127 -1.76 -15.67 -1.33
C ASN A 127 -1.26 -17.07 -1.74
N ASN A 128 -1.61 -18.07 -0.94
CA ASN A 128 -1.31 -19.49 -1.16
C ASN A 128 -2.58 -20.34 -1.21
N SER A 129 -3.72 -19.81 -1.67
CA SER A 129 -5.02 -20.51 -1.66
C SER A 129 -5.03 -21.80 -2.51
N ALA A 130 -4.12 -21.92 -3.47
CA ALA A 130 -3.91 -23.12 -4.28
C ALA A 130 -2.91 -24.13 -3.65
N GLY A 131 -2.50 -23.92 -2.40
CA GLY A 131 -1.46 -24.69 -1.71
C GLY A 131 -0.02 -24.30 -2.11
N GLY A 132 0.94 -24.70 -1.27
CA GLY A 132 2.36 -24.43 -1.47
C GLY A 132 2.80 -23.02 -1.05
N VAL A 133 3.79 -22.46 -1.76
CA VAL A 133 4.30 -21.10 -1.52
C VAL A 133 3.32 -20.03 -2.02
N ARG A 134 3.37 -18.85 -1.41
CA ARG A 134 2.58 -17.68 -1.86
C ARG A 134 3.02 -17.22 -3.25
N LYS A 135 2.08 -16.84 -4.10
CA LYS A 135 2.35 -16.45 -5.50
C LYS A 135 1.80 -15.07 -5.82
N VAL A 136 2.59 -14.27 -6.54
CA VAL A 136 2.16 -13.04 -7.22
C VAL A 136 2.31 -13.28 -8.72
N GLY A 137 1.21 -13.18 -9.46
CA GLY A 137 1.19 -13.30 -10.91
C GLY A 137 1.02 -11.95 -11.59
N VAL A 138 1.68 -11.76 -12.73
CA VAL A 138 1.54 -10.58 -13.61
C VAL A 138 1.25 -11.12 -15.01
N TRP A 139 0.09 -10.79 -15.58
CA TRP A 139 -0.34 -11.29 -16.90
C TRP A 139 0.11 -10.39 -18.05
N ASP A 140 0.40 -9.13 -17.75
CA ASP A 140 0.86 -8.13 -18.69
C ASP A 140 2.37 -7.88 -18.53
N ASP A 141 2.90 -6.93 -19.30
CA ASP A 141 4.32 -6.57 -19.25
C ASP A 141 4.73 -6.02 -17.88
N PHE A 142 5.79 -6.59 -17.30
CA PHE A 142 6.41 -6.11 -16.06
C PHE A 142 7.72 -5.38 -16.33
N THR A 143 7.69 -4.05 -16.23
CA THR A 143 8.87 -3.20 -16.42
C THR A 143 9.45 -2.76 -15.08
N VAL A 144 10.76 -2.93 -14.90
CA VAL A 144 11.52 -2.40 -13.76
C VAL A 144 12.55 -1.40 -14.29
N ASN A 145 12.34 -0.12 -14.00
CA ASN A 145 13.24 0.95 -14.44
C ASN A 145 14.55 0.99 -13.62
N GLY A 146 14.52 0.46 -12.40
CA GLY A 146 15.69 0.32 -11.53
C GLY A 146 16.28 -1.08 -11.56
N ASN A 147 17.03 -1.42 -10.50
CA ASN A 147 17.59 -2.77 -10.35
C ASN A 147 16.52 -3.75 -9.85
N SER A 148 16.54 -4.98 -10.38
CA SER A 148 15.80 -6.11 -9.82
C SER A 148 16.76 -7.00 -9.02
N TYR A 149 16.46 -7.23 -7.75
CA TYR A 149 17.22 -8.14 -6.88
C TYR A 149 16.41 -9.43 -6.66
N VAL A 150 16.94 -10.55 -7.16
CA VAL A 150 16.34 -11.87 -6.99
C VAL A 150 17.21 -12.67 -6.02
N SER A 151 16.70 -12.96 -4.82
CA SER A 151 17.42 -13.71 -3.78
C SER A 151 17.41 -15.23 -4.02
N GLY A 152 16.48 -15.71 -4.85
CA GLY A 152 16.40 -17.10 -5.29
C GLY A 152 16.83 -17.27 -6.75
N SER A 153 16.38 -18.36 -7.37
CA SER A 153 16.60 -18.63 -8.79
C SER A 153 15.59 -17.88 -9.68
N MET A 154 16.02 -17.50 -10.89
CA MET A 154 15.15 -17.01 -11.95
C MET A 154 15.00 -18.10 -13.02
N THR A 155 13.77 -18.38 -13.44
CA THR A 155 13.46 -19.27 -14.57
C THR A 155 12.92 -18.44 -15.73
N VAL A 156 13.50 -18.59 -16.91
CA VAL A 156 13.08 -17.89 -18.13
C VAL A 156 12.73 -18.94 -19.19
N ASN A 157 11.44 -19.03 -19.54
CA ASN A 157 10.97 -19.99 -20.55
C ASN A 157 11.22 -19.51 -21.99
N GLY A 158 11.34 -18.19 -22.18
CA GLY A 158 11.67 -17.55 -23.45
C GLY A 158 13.14 -17.18 -23.54
N ASN A 159 13.43 -16.11 -24.27
CA ASN A 159 14.79 -15.62 -24.45
C ASN A 159 15.22 -14.71 -23.29
N LEU A 160 16.48 -14.85 -22.85
CA LEU A 160 17.16 -13.89 -22.00
C LEU A 160 18.06 -13.00 -22.87
N SER A 161 17.73 -11.71 -22.98
CA SER A 161 18.56 -10.70 -23.66
C SER A 161 19.29 -9.85 -22.63
N VAL A 162 20.62 -9.81 -22.71
CA VAL A 162 21.47 -9.03 -21.81
C VAL A 162 22.34 -8.10 -22.65
N ASN A 163 22.08 -6.79 -22.57
CA ASN A 163 22.93 -5.75 -23.18
C ASN A 163 24.06 -5.27 -22.23
N GLY A 164 24.26 -6.00 -21.13
CA GLY A 164 25.32 -5.78 -20.15
C GLY A 164 26.24 -6.99 -20.02
N VAL A 165 26.84 -7.16 -18.85
CA VAL A 165 27.75 -8.28 -18.56
C VAL A 165 27.10 -9.22 -17.55
N ILE A 166 27.22 -10.52 -17.79
CA ILE A 166 26.89 -11.54 -16.78
C ILE A 166 28.19 -11.95 -16.08
N THR A 167 28.26 -11.75 -14.78
CA THR A 167 29.46 -12.03 -13.97
C THR A 167 29.25 -13.25 -13.07
N GLY A 168 30.34 -13.81 -12.54
CA GLY A 168 30.28 -14.94 -11.60
C GLY A 168 29.86 -16.28 -12.22
N MET A 169 29.63 -16.33 -13.53
CA MET A 169 29.30 -17.56 -14.25
C MET A 169 30.50 -18.48 -14.42
N CYS A 170 31.69 -17.91 -14.61
CA CYS A 170 32.89 -18.62 -15.01
C CYS A 170 34.07 -18.34 -14.10
N GLN A 171 34.93 -19.34 -13.94
CA GLN A 171 36.22 -19.24 -13.26
C GLN A 171 37.30 -19.96 -14.06
N LEU A 172 38.53 -19.45 -13.98
CA LEU A 172 39.70 -20.16 -14.52
C LEU A 172 40.19 -21.17 -13.50
N ARG A 173 40.46 -22.39 -13.96
CA ARG A 173 41.05 -23.46 -13.15
C ARG A 173 42.31 -23.99 -13.81
N PRO A 174 43.44 -24.14 -13.10
CA PRO A 174 44.63 -24.76 -13.68
C PRO A 174 44.39 -26.21 -14.09
N TYR A 175 45.00 -26.64 -15.19
CA TYR A 175 44.98 -28.03 -15.65
C TYR A 175 46.40 -28.51 -15.99
N ALA A 176 46.60 -29.83 -15.94
CA ALA A 176 47.83 -30.49 -16.38
C ALA A 176 47.52 -31.86 -17.00
N GLN A 177 48.35 -32.31 -17.94
CA GLN A 177 48.19 -33.58 -18.68
C GLN A 177 48.10 -34.80 -17.76
N THR A 178 48.82 -34.75 -16.65
CA THR A 178 48.74 -35.68 -15.52
C THR A 178 48.17 -34.93 -14.33
N GLY A 179 46.84 -34.80 -14.22
CA GLY A 179 46.21 -34.07 -13.14
C GLY A 179 44.75 -33.69 -13.38
N THR A 180 44.37 -32.49 -12.93
CA THR A 180 43.01 -31.95 -12.98
C THR A 180 42.56 -31.74 -14.42
N THR A 181 41.58 -32.52 -14.88
CA THR A 181 40.98 -32.43 -16.23
C THR A 181 39.50 -32.05 -16.21
N SER A 182 38.98 -31.61 -15.06
CA SER A 182 37.56 -31.29 -14.86
C SER A 182 37.39 -29.99 -14.07
N CYS A 183 36.18 -29.47 -14.01
CA CYS A 183 35.83 -28.34 -13.15
C CYS A 183 35.72 -28.74 -11.68
N LEU A 184 35.79 -27.76 -10.77
CA LEU A 184 35.79 -28.03 -9.34
C LEU A 184 34.42 -28.51 -8.87
N ARG A 185 33.37 -27.92 -9.43
CA ARG A 185 31.99 -28.22 -9.05
C ARG A 185 31.30 -29.07 -10.11
N ALA A 186 30.40 -29.93 -9.66
CA ALA A 186 29.63 -30.81 -10.54
C ALA A 186 28.65 -30.03 -11.46
N ASP A 187 28.25 -28.82 -11.07
CA ASP A 187 27.39 -27.93 -11.86
C ASP A 187 28.14 -27.10 -12.90
N GLU A 188 29.48 -27.14 -12.89
CA GLU A 188 30.31 -26.45 -13.87
C GLU A 188 30.60 -27.34 -15.10
N ARG A 189 30.82 -26.69 -16.23
CA ARG A 189 31.25 -27.31 -17.49
C ARG A 189 32.49 -26.61 -17.99
N VAL A 190 33.43 -27.39 -18.53
CA VAL A 190 34.60 -26.82 -19.19
C VAL A 190 34.15 -26.29 -20.55
N ILE A 191 34.25 -24.98 -20.74
CA ILE A 191 33.85 -24.32 -21.99
C ILE A 191 35.02 -24.27 -22.98
N THR A 192 36.20 -23.95 -22.49
CA THR A 192 37.42 -23.87 -23.30
C THR A 192 38.65 -24.07 -22.43
N TRP A 193 39.79 -24.22 -23.08
CA TRP A 193 41.09 -24.35 -22.43
C TRP A 193 42.03 -23.28 -22.99
N TYR A 194 42.87 -22.76 -22.13
CA TYR A 194 43.90 -21.78 -22.42
C TYR A 194 45.24 -22.41 -22.06
N GLY A 195 46.08 -22.68 -23.05
CA GLY A 195 47.45 -23.13 -22.83
C GLY A 195 48.28 -22.09 -22.06
N ASP A 196 49.38 -22.52 -21.46
CA ASP A 196 50.33 -21.63 -20.77
C ASP A 196 51.24 -20.81 -21.71
N GLY A 197 51.04 -20.93 -23.04
CA GLY A 197 51.73 -20.12 -24.05
C GLY A 197 53.12 -20.62 -24.42
N ASN A 198 53.55 -21.79 -23.92
CA ASN A 198 54.67 -22.50 -24.52
C ASN A 198 54.18 -23.10 -25.85
N PRO A 199 54.86 -22.90 -27.00
CA PRO A 199 54.29 -23.22 -28.31
C PRO A 199 53.98 -24.70 -28.43
N ASP A 200 52.68 -25.00 -28.32
CA ASP A 200 51.94 -25.88 -29.21
C ASP A 200 50.43 -25.56 -29.18
N SER A 201 50.11 -24.26 -29.35
CA SER A 201 48.83 -23.64 -29.78
C SER A 201 47.56 -23.92 -28.95
N GLY A 202 47.01 -22.85 -28.36
CA GLY A 202 45.83 -22.86 -27.49
C GLY A 202 44.57 -23.53 -28.05
N MET A 203 43.86 -24.24 -27.17
CA MET A 203 42.79 -25.17 -27.51
C MET A 203 41.40 -24.51 -27.41
N LEU A 204 40.86 -24.08 -28.55
CA LEU A 204 39.44 -23.71 -28.68
C LEU A 204 38.62 -24.96 -28.99
N LEU A 205 37.74 -25.36 -28.07
CA LEU A 205 36.76 -26.40 -28.36
C LEU A 205 35.63 -25.79 -29.21
N ARG A 206 35.39 -26.38 -30.39
CA ARG A 206 34.22 -26.08 -31.22
C ARG A 206 33.17 -27.16 -30.95
N ALA A 207 31.97 -26.76 -30.56
CA ALA A 207 30.82 -27.67 -30.58
C ALA A 207 30.57 -28.11 -32.03
N VAL A 208 30.63 -29.42 -32.29
CA VAL A 208 30.33 -29.99 -33.60
C VAL A 208 28.83 -30.25 -33.66
N GLY A 209 28.05 -29.17 -33.59
CA GLY A 209 26.60 -29.17 -33.46
C GLY A 209 26.09 -27.95 -32.67
N LEU A 210 24.79 -27.67 -32.75
CA LEU A 210 24.13 -26.58 -32.01
C LEU A 210 23.91 -26.90 -30.51
N ASP A 211 24.15 -28.15 -30.11
CA ASP A 211 23.92 -28.62 -28.75
C ASP A 211 25.21 -28.55 -27.92
N ILE A 212 25.33 -27.48 -27.13
CA ILE A 212 26.44 -27.23 -26.21
C ILE A 212 26.37 -28.09 -24.94
N THR A 213 25.26 -28.80 -24.69
CA THR A 213 25.02 -29.54 -23.44
C THR A 213 25.64 -30.94 -23.44
N ASN A 214 25.92 -31.51 -24.62
CA ASN A 214 26.53 -32.83 -24.75
C ASN A 214 28.06 -32.72 -24.76
N ALA A 215 28.72 -33.15 -23.68
CA ALA A 215 30.18 -33.16 -23.55
C ALA A 215 30.90 -33.92 -24.68
N GLN A 216 30.27 -34.92 -25.30
CA GLN A 216 30.85 -35.69 -26.42
C GLN A 216 30.80 -34.93 -27.76
N ALA A 217 30.01 -33.85 -27.86
CA ALA A 217 29.91 -33.01 -29.06
C ALA A 217 31.03 -31.96 -29.17
N TRP A 218 31.83 -31.79 -28.12
CA TRP A 218 32.95 -30.86 -28.11
C TRP A 218 34.18 -31.53 -28.72
N ARG A 219 34.64 -31.03 -29.87
CA ARG A 219 35.90 -31.49 -30.47
C ARG A 219 36.99 -30.45 -30.32
N MET A 220 38.18 -30.93 -29.95
CA MET A 220 39.41 -30.13 -29.99
C MET A 220 39.71 -29.78 -31.46
N VAL A 221 39.73 -28.49 -31.79
CA VAL A 221 40.15 -28.01 -33.11
C VAL A 221 41.55 -27.45 -32.96
N GLY A 222 42.58 -28.30 -33.10
CA GLY A 222 43.99 -27.92 -33.06
C GLY A 222 44.92 -29.07 -32.66
N LEU A 223 46.01 -29.26 -33.42
CA LEU A 223 46.92 -30.41 -33.44
C LEU A 223 48.23 -30.12 -32.71
N ALA A 224 48.23 -30.10 -31.38
CA ALA A 224 49.37 -30.45 -30.52
C ALA A 224 48.93 -30.30 -29.05
N ALA A 225 49.45 -31.15 -28.17
CA ALA A 225 48.92 -31.28 -26.81
C ALA A 225 49.69 -30.36 -25.85
N ASP A 226 49.08 -29.23 -25.48
CA ASP A 226 49.50 -28.45 -24.31
C ASP A 226 49.45 -29.34 -23.06
N ARG A 227 50.56 -29.40 -22.32
CA ARG A 227 50.67 -30.26 -21.12
C ARG A 227 50.17 -29.57 -19.85
N ALA A 228 49.92 -28.26 -19.90
CA ALA A 228 49.43 -27.45 -18.78
C ALA A 228 48.77 -26.15 -19.26
N GLY A 229 47.99 -25.51 -18.37
CA GLY A 229 47.36 -24.22 -18.64
C GLY A 229 46.17 -23.96 -17.72
N ASN A 230 45.18 -23.20 -18.19
CA ASN A 230 43.92 -22.94 -17.49
C ASN A 230 42.71 -23.41 -18.30
N MET A 231 41.80 -24.14 -17.68
CA MET A 231 40.47 -24.41 -18.23
C MET A 231 39.47 -23.33 -17.76
N LEU A 232 38.56 -22.92 -18.64
CA LEU A 232 37.44 -22.05 -18.31
C LEU A 232 36.25 -22.90 -17.85
N CYS A 233 35.95 -22.83 -16.56
CA CYS A 233 34.85 -23.56 -15.94
C CYS A 233 33.66 -22.64 -15.71
N CYS A 234 32.55 -22.89 -16.40
CA CYS A 234 31.35 -22.08 -16.33
C CYS A 234 30.13 -22.87 -15.85
N ARG A 235 29.23 -22.21 -15.13
CA ARG A 235 27.90 -22.72 -14.74
C ARG A 235 26.88 -22.42 -15.82
N ILE A 236 27.00 -23.13 -16.94
CA ILE A 236 26.07 -23.09 -18.06
C ILE A 236 25.66 -24.53 -18.29
N GLN A 237 24.39 -24.84 -18.08
CA GLN A 237 23.80 -26.16 -18.26
C GLN A 237 22.71 -26.10 -19.31
#